data_AF-A0A935T3D4-F1
#
_entry.id   AF-A0A935T3D4-F1
#
_cell.length_a   1.000
_cell.length_b   1.000
_cell.length_c   1.000
_cell.angle_alpha   90.00
_cell.angle_beta   90.00
_cell.angle_gamma   90.00
#
_symmetry.space_group_name_H-M   'P 1'
#
loop_
_entity.id
_entity.type
_entity.pdbx_description
1 polymer ?
#
loop_
_entity_poly.entity_id
_entity_poly.type
_entity_poly.pdbx_seq_one_letter_code
_entity_poly.pdbx_strand_id
1 'polypeptide(L)'
;MTGTALLLAGLGGVALAFGLLTALLAVLQPFSDPIWIVGNLAVGLVLLAASVFMSLDTLRERVQTGASRRAGRYGTSAVLGAVFSIAILGFVAFLSARHAHRFDVSESQVHTLSEQTKGLLAKLDQDVAITAFFAESEAPPVRDLLDRYAFENRERVELTFVEPNDAPGMIEELGLGTEDLARGVVRIALASGEATTLTEFTESAVTNALQKLVKSKDKTIYFLTGHNERTIEPGPDDQAEPPMPGHPPAPKSAHATGPDSFGRAADALVNETYEVASLLLATQSDVPEDAAAVVIAGPTRPFLDGELAALARYVERGGALFVAVDPRAQTNVYPLLQGLRRRPRRRRRRRSGARDLRSGDDPARPGIRRDPRDHPRPARAHALPDGPQRRARTRLGRGLHGPRPHEPGLVGGARSRCLARERPRRAR
;
A
#
# COMPACT_ATOMS: atom_id res chain seq x y z
N MET A 1 58.98 -19.28 37.38
CA MET A 1 58.60 -18.04 36.65
C MET A 1 57.75 -18.30 35.39
N THR A 2 57.54 -19.56 34.97
CA THR A 2 56.79 -19.89 33.75
C THR A 2 55.27 -19.69 33.86
N GLY A 3 54.68 -19.90 35.04
CA GLY A 3 53.23 -19.75 35.24
C GLY A 3 52.72 -18.31 35.19
N THR A 4 53.50 -17.36 35.73
CA THR A 4 53.17 -15.93 35.73
C THR A 4 53.24 -15.33 34.32
N ALA A 5 54.26 -15.68 33.54
CA ALA A 5 54.37 -15.25 32.15
C ALA A 5 53.18 -15.76 31.29
N LEU A 6 52.71 -16.99 31.52
CA LEU A 6 51.55 -17.54 30.80
C LEU A 6 50.23 -16.84 31.17
N LEU A 7 50.03 -16.51 32.45
CA LEU A 7 48.86 -15.74 32.90
C LEU A 7 48.85 -14.33 32.28
N LEU A 8 50.00 -13.65 32.26
CA LEU A 8 50.13 -12.34 31.61
C LEU A 8 49.89 -12.41 30.10
N ALA A 9 50.33 -13.48 29.43
CA ALA A 9 50.03 -13.72 28.01
C ALA A 9 48.53 -13.87 27.77
N GLY A 10 47.86 -14.67 28.60
CA GLY A 10 46.42 -14.90 28.51
C GLY A 10 45.61 -13.63 28.73
N LEU A 11 45.91 -12.89 29.81
CA LEU A 11 45.27 -11.61 30.11
C LEU A 11 45.52 -10.55 29.02
N GLY A 12 46.75 -10.47 28.52
CA GLY A 12 47.09 -9.55 27.43
C GLY A 12 46.38 -9.89 26.12
N GLY A 13 46.28 -11.18 25.78
CA GLY A 13 45.52 -11.65 24.62
C GLY A 13 44.02 -11.35 24.72
N VAL A 14 43.43 -11.58 25.91
CA VAL A 14 42.01 -11.26 26.15
C VAL A 14 41.76 -9.75 26.05
N ALA A 15 42.62 -8.92 26.65
CA ALA A 15 42.50 -7.46 26.59
C ALA A 15 42.65 -6.92 25.16
N LEU A 16 43.61 -7.42 24.37
CA LEU A 16 43.74 -7.05 22.96
C LEU A 16 42.53 -7.47 22.14
N ALA A 17 42.05 -8.70 22.33
CA ALA A 17 40.92 -9.19 21.56
C ALA A 17 39.62 -8.45 21.90
N PHE A 18 39.44 -8.09 23.18
CA PHE A 18 38.35 -7.22 23.63
C PHE A 18 38.47 -5.79 23.08
N GLY A 19 39.68 -5.22 23.05
CA GLY A 19 39.97 -3.92 22.43
C GLY A 19 39.69 -3.92 20.92
N LEU A 20 40.06 -4.98 20.20
CA LEU A 20 39.77 -5.13 18.77
C LEU A 20 38.27 -5.34 18.49
N LEU A 21 37.58 -6.13 19.33
CA LEU A 21 36.14 -6.32 19.21
C LEU A 21 35.38 -5.01 19.43
N THR A 22 35.75 -4.25 20.46
CA THR A 22 35.15 -2.94 20.75
C THR A 22 35.48 -1.91 19.66
N ALA A 23 36.71 -1.91 19.11
CA ALA A 23 37.06 -1.09 17.94
C ALA A 23 36.18 -1.41 16.72
N LEU A 24 35.94 -2.70 16.46
CA LEU A 24 35.07 -3.14 15.37
C LEU A 24 33.61 -2.73 15.60
N LEU A 25 33.13 -2.83 16.84
CA LEU A 25 31.80 -2.35 17.24
C LEU A 25 31.67 -0.82 17.14
N ALA A 26 32.75 -0.07 17.35
CA ALA A 26 32.76 1.39 17.21
C ALA A 26 32.51 1.87 15.79
N VAL A 27 33.00 1.13 14.79
CA VAL A 27 32.76 1.41 13.37
C VAL A 27 31.27 1.27 13.02
N LEU A 28 30.54 0.44 13.78
CA LEU A 28 29.13 0.16 13.55
C LEU A 28 28.19 1.10 14.28
N GLN A 29 28.56 1.47 15.49
CA GLN A 29 27.71 2.17 16.43
C GLN A 29 28.59 3.24 17.12
N PRO A 30 28.37 4.55 16.86
CA PRO A 30 29.24 5.63 17.35
C PRO A 30 29.03 5.95 18.84
N PHE A 31 28.79 4.93 19.68
CA PHE A 31 28.57 5.07 21.11
C PHE A 31 29.78 4.64 21.96
N SER A 32 30.86 4.17 21.33
CA SER A 32 32.05 3.68 22.03
C SER A 32 33.12 4.76 22.07
N ASP A 33 33.53 5.11 23.29
CA ASP A 33 34.57 6.10 23.54
C ASP A 33 35.91 5.63 22.95
N PRO A 34 36.51 6.37 22.00
CA PRO A 34 37.81 6.04 21.42
C PRO A 34 38.92 5.82 22.47
N ILE A 35 38.84 6.52 23.61
CA ILE A 35 39.81 6.40 24.70
C ILE A 35 39.75 5.00 25.32
N TRP A 36 38.56 4.41 25.45
CA TRP A 36 38.36 3.08 26.01
C TRP A 36 38.94 1.98 25.12
N ILE A 37 38.77 2.12 23.80
CA ILE A 37 39.29 1.20 22.79
C ILE A 37 40.82 1.23 22.80
N VAL A 38 41.41 2.44 22.71
CA VAL A 38 42.87 2.63 22.76
C VAL A 38 43.45 2.13 24.08
N GLY A 39 42.76 2.37 25.21
CA GLY A 39 43.17 1.90 26.53
C GLY A 39 43.29 0.38 26.62
N ASN A 40 42.27 -0.36 26.16
CA ASN A 40 42.30 -1.83 26.17
C ASN A 40 43.38 -2.41 25.24
N LEU A 41 43.58 -1.79 24.07
CA LEU A 41 44.66 -2.17 23.15
C LEU A 41 46.04 -1.93 23.76
N ALA A 42 46.25 -0.79 24.42
CA ALA A 42 47.51 -0.47 25.09
C ALA A 42 47.79 -1.43 26.25
N VAL A 43 46.80 -1.70 27.11
CA VAL A 43 46.93 -2.65 28.22
C VAL A 43 47.24 -4.05 27.71
N GLY A 44 46.54 -4.52 26.68
CA GLY A 44 46.80 -5.82 26.08
C GLY A 44 48.22 -5.94 25.50
N LEU A 45 48.68 -4.90 24.79
CA LEU A 45 50.04 -4.86 24.24
C LEU A 45 51.11 -4.87 25.33
N VAL A 46 50.92 -4.11 26.41
CA VAL A 46 51.85 -4.04 27.54
C VAL A 46 51.94 -5.39 28.26
N LEU A 47 50.81 -6.05 28.50
CA LEU A 47 50.77 -7.37 29.13
C LEU A 47 51.44 -8.46 28.29
N LEU A 48 51.25 -8.41 26.96
CA LEU A 48 51.96 -9.30 26.04
C LEU A 48 53.46 -9.02 26.01
N ALA A 49 53.88 -7.76 25.95
CA ALA A 49 55.29 -7.39 25.98
C ALA A 49 55.96 -7.83 27.29
N ALA A 50 55.29 -7.64 28.44
CA ALA A 50 55.77 -8.11 29.74
C ALA A 50 55.86 -9.64 29.81
N SER A 51 54.88 -10.35 29.24
CA SER A 51 54.90 -11.81 29.15
C SER A 51 56.05 -12.32 28.28
N VAL A 52 56.27 -11.70 27.12
CA VAL A 52 57.40 -12.03 26.22
C VAL A 52 58.71 -11.79 26.95
N PHE A 53 58.89 -10.63 27.56
CA PHE A 53 60.09 -10.28 28.32
C PHE A 53 60.41 -11.29 29.42
N MET A 54 59.40 -11.68 30.22
CA MET A 54 59.56 -12.70 31.27
C MET A 54 59.81 -14.11 30.74
N SER A 55 59.44 -14.39 29.49
CA SER A 55 59.62 -15.71 28.87
C SER A 55 60.84 -15.81 27.97
N LEU A 56 61.61 -14.73 27.76
CA LEU A 56 62.79 -14.70 26.89
C LEU A 56 63.79 -15.81 27.20
N ASP A 57 64.10 -16.05 28.47
CA ASP A 57 65.05 -17.09 28.88
C ASP A 57 64.51 -18.50 28.58
N THR A 58 63.23 -18.72 28.85
CA THR A 58 62.54 -20.00 28.58
C THR A 58 62.31 -20.25 27.10
N LEU A 59 62.10 -19.19 26.30
CA LEU A 59 62.00 -19.23 24.85
C LEU A 59 63.35 -19.57 24.24
N ARG A 60 64.43 -18.99 24.75
CA ARG A 60 65.81 -19.28 24.31
C ARG A 60 66.18 -20.75 24.52
N GLU A 61 65.84 -21.33 25.67
CA GLU A 61 66.05 -22.76 25.95
C GLU A 61 65.13 -23.68 25.09
N ARG A 62 63.88 -23.28 24.84
CA ARG A 62 62.93 -24.06 24.01
C ARG A 62 63.28 -24.07 22.53
N VAL A 63 63.91 -22.99 22.03
CA VAL A 63 64.41 -22.90 20.65
C VAL A 63 65.62 -23.80 20.46
N GLN A 64 66.50 -23.93 21.46
CA GLN A 64 67.69 -24.79 21.39
C GLN A 64 67.38 -26.29 21.51
N THR A 65 66.31 -26.67 22.23
CA THR A 65 65.99 -28.07 22.53
C THR A 65 65.02 -28.74 21.54
N GLY A 66 64.58 -28.05 20.49
CA GLY A 66 63.67 -28.61 19.47
C GLY A 66 62.24 -28.96 19.96
N ALA A 67 61.97 -28.82 21.26
CA ALA A 67 60.67 -29.03 21.90
C ALA A 67 59.60 -28.03 21.41
N SER A 68 60.02 -26.93 20.78
CA SER A 68 59.15 -25.93 20.13
C SER A 68 58.19 -26.52 19.10
N ARG A 69 58.51 -27.65 18.45
CA ARG A 69 57.68 -28.23 17.38
C ARG A 69 56.34 -28.82 17.85
N ARG A 70 56.24 -29.27 19.12
CA ARG A 70 55.02 -29.92 19.65
C ARG A 70 54.12 -28.98 20.43
N ALA A 71 54.67 -28.08 21.25
CA ALA A 71 53.88 -27.13 22.04
C ALA A 71 53.35 -25.94 21.21
N GLY A 72 54.09 -25.52 20.15
CA GLY A 72 53.67 -24.41 19.29
C GLY A 72 52.43 -24.70 18.45
N ARG A 73 52.19 -25.95 18.05
CA ARG A 73 51.04 -26.31 17.18
C ARG A 73 49.69 -26.14 17.86
N TYR A 74 49.54 -26.60 19.11
CA TYR A 74 48.27 -26.53 19.84
C TYR A 74 48.00 -25.15 20.46
N GLY A 75 49.04 -24.42 20.88
CA GLY A 75 48.89 -23.05 21.38
C GLY A 75 48.51 -22.06 20.26
N THR A 76 49.12 -22.20 19.09
CA THR A 76 48.83 -21.30 17.94
C THR A 76 47.41 -21.51 17.42
N SER A 77 46.93 -22.76 17.31
CA SER A 77 45.56 -23.02 16.85
C SER A 77 44.50 -22.50 17.82
N ALA A 78 44.76 -22.53 19.14
CA ALA A 78 43.84 -22.03 20.14
C ALA A 78 43.75 -20.49 20.11
N VAL A 79 44.89 -19.80 19.98
CA VAL A 79 44.92 -18.33 19.85
C VAL A 79 44.27 -17.89 18.54
N LEU A 80 44.60 -18.55 17.43
CA LEU A 80 44.01 -18.23 16.13
C LEU A 80 42.49 -18.48 16.14
N GLY A 81 42.06 -19.60 16.74
CA GLY A 81 40.64 -19.91 16.93
C GLY A 81 39.91 -18.85 17.75
N ALA A 82 40.48 -18.40 18.88
CA ALA A 82 39.90 -17.36 19.70
C ALA A 82 39.76 -16.02 18.96
N VAL A 83 40.80 -15.61 18.21
CA VAL A 83 40.76 -14.41 17.37
C VAL A 83 39.70 -14.52 16.28
N PHE A 84 39.62 -15.66 15.58
CA PHE A 84 38.58 -15.90 14.58
C PHE A 84 37.18 -15.91 15.18
N SER A 85 36.98 -16.53 16.35
CA SER A 85 35.68 -16.50 17.03
C SER A 85 35.26 -15.07 17.37
N ILE A 86 36.17 -14.24 17.87
CA ILE A 86 35.89 -12.85 18.18
C ILE A 86 35.62 -12.03 16.92
N ALA A 87 36.40 -12.25 15.85
CA ALA A 87 36.16 -11.61 14.56
C ALA A 87 34.80 -12.01 13.95
N ILE A 88 34.42 -13.30 14.04
CA ILE A 88 33.11 -13.79 13.58
C ILE A 88 31.98 -13.18 14.42
N LEU A 89 32.09 -13.18 15.75
CA LEU A 89 31.08 -12.57 16.63
C LEU A 89 30.93 -11.07 16.36
N GLY A 90 32.05 -10.37 16.17
CA GLY A 90 32.06 -8.96 15.78
C GLY A 90 31.46 -8.73 14.39
N PHE A 91 31.71 -9.62 13.42
CA PHE A 91 31.11 -9.57 12.09
C PHE A 91 29.61 -9.88 12.10
N VAL A 92 29.16 -10.81 12.94
CA VAL A 92 27.73 -11.09 13.14
C VAL A 92 27.04 -9.90 13.81
N ALA A 93 27.66 -9.30 14.83
CA ALA A 93 27.18 -8.06 15.43
C ALA A 93 27.17 -6.90 14.41
N PHE A 94 28.16 -6.84 13.51
CA PHE A 94 28.22 -5.90 12.39
C PHE A 94 27.02 -6.02 11.48
N LEU A 95 26.77 -7.24 10.99
CA LEU A 95 25.68 -7.50 10.08
C LEU A 95 24.32 -7.23 10.76
N SER A 96 24.18 -7.63 12.02
CA SER A 96 22.97 -7.44 12.83
C SER A 96 22.64 -5.97 13.07
N ALA A 97 23.64 -5.16 13.43
CA ALA A 97 23.43 -3.73 13.72
C ALA A 97 23.15 -2.91 12.45
N ARG A 98 23.77 -3.29 11.32
CA ARG A 98 23.62 -2.54 10.05
C ARG A 98 22.39 -2.97 9.25
N HIS A 99 22.07 -4.26 9.25
CA HIS A 99 20.97 -4.84 8.49
C HIS A 99 19.95 -5.40 9.49
N ALA A 100 19.13 -4.51 10.05
CA ALA A 100 17.98 -4.91 10.83
C ALA A 100 16.98 -5.60 9.90
N HIS A 101 17.11 -6.90 9.71
CA HIS A 101 16.15 -7.69 8.94
C HIS A 101 15.12 -8.26 9.91
N ARG A 102 13.86 -7.83 9.83
CA ARG A 102 12.77 -8.40 10.61
C ARG A 102 12.28 -9.65 9.89
N PHE A 103 12.41 -10.81 10.52
CA PHE A 103 11.83 -12.05 10.00
C PHE A 103 10.47 -12.27 10.65
N ASP A 104 9.42 -12.29 9.84
CA ASP A 104 8.08 -12.65 10.29
C ASP A 104 7.97 -14.17 10.36
N VAL A 105 7.87 -14.70 11.58
CA VAL A 105 7.74 -16.13 11.86
C VAL A 105 6.27 -16.56 11.93
N SER A 106 5.32 -15.63 11.70
CA SER A 106 3.90 -15.97 11.67
C SER A 106 3.57 -16.81 10.43
N GLU A 107 2.75 -17.85 10.64
CA GLU A 107 2.31 -18.78 9.57
C GLU A 107 1.62 -18.04 8.43
N SER A 108 0.94 -16.93 8.73
CA SER A 108 0.18 -16.11 7.80
C SER A 108 0.88 -14.81 7.37
N GLN A 109 2.14 -14.58 7.77
CA GLN A 109 2.91 -13.35 7.45
C GLN A 109 2.16 -12.05 7.81
N VAL A 110 1.37 -12.04 8.90
CA VAL A 110 0.49 -10.92 9.28
C VAL A 110 1.25 -9.67 9.75
N HIS A 111 2.55 -9.78 10.01
CA HIS A 111 3.44 -8.69 10.38
C HIS A 111 4.33 -8.24 9.22
N THR A 112 4.06 -8.69 8.00
CA THR A 112 4.77 -8.28 6.78
C THR A 112 3.82 -7.50 5.88
N LEU A 113 4.30 -6.40 5.29
CA LEU A 113 3.50 -5.69 4.28
C LEU A 113 3.35 -6.54 3.02
N SER A 114 2.26 -6.37 2.30
CA SER A 114 2.07 -7.02 1.00
C SER A 114 3.13 -6.54 -0.01
N GLU A 115 3.45 -7.39 -0.98
CA GLU A 115 4.41 -7.07 -2.05
C GLU A 115 3.97 -5.85 -2.87
N GLN A 116 2.66 -5.61 -2.97
CA GLN A 116 2.10 -4.42 -3.60
C GLN A 116 2.48 -3.15 -2.82
N THR A 117 2.29 -3.16 -1.50
CA THR A 117 2.62 -2.04 -0.61
C THR A 117 4.11 -1.74 -0.64
N LYS A 118 4.97 -2.78 -0.55
CA LYS A 118 6.43 -2.61 -0.69
C LYS A 118 6.80 -2.01 -2.04
N GLY A 119 6.18 -2.48 -3.12
CA GLY A 119 6.40 -1.95 -4.47
C GLY A 119 5.95 -0.49 -4.64
N LEU A 120 4.95 -0.04 -3.88
CA LEU A 120 4.53 1.37 -3.83
C LEU A 120 5.54 2.20 -3.04
N LEU A 121 5.91 1.75 -1.83
CA LEU A 121 6.84 2.44 -0.94
C LEU A 121 8.24 2.61 -1.56
N ALA A 122 8.70 1.63 -2.33
CA ALA A 122 9.99 1.70 -3.04
C ALA A 122 10.02 2.72 -4.19
N LYS A 123 8.85 3.16 -4.68
CA LYS A 123 8.71 4.12 -5.79
C LYS A 123 8.29 5.51 -5.30
N LEU A 124 8.37 5.77 -4.01
CA LEU A 124 8.07 7.09 -3.47
C LEU A 124 9.17 8.08 -3.89
N ASP A 125 8.78 9.06 -4.69
CA ASP A 125 9.67 10.13 -5.16
C ASP A 125 9.67 11.35 -4.22
N GLN A 126 8.73 11.40 -3.26
CA GLN A 126 8.54 12.47 -2.29
C GLN A 126 8.51 11.94 -0.86
N ASP A 127 8.82 12.81 0.08
CA ASP A 127 8.78 12.49 1.51
C ASP A 127 7.32 12.49 2.00
N VAL A 128 6.99 11.49 2.81
CA VAL A 128 5.66 11.19 3.35
C VAL A 128 5.72 11.28 4.86
N ALA A 129 5.01 12.24 5.44
CA ALA A 129 4.82 12.37 6.87
C ALA A 129 3.50 11.71 7.29
N ILE A 130 3.59 10.69 8.12
CA ILE A 130 2.44 10.00 8.73
C ILE A 130 2.33 10.47 10.19
N THR A 131 1.30 11.24 10.50
CA THR A 131 0.98 11.71 11.85
C THR A 131 -0.22 10.94 12.39
N ALA A 132 -0.01 10.16 13.44
CA ALA A 132 -1.06 9.38 14.08
C ALA A 132 -1.48 10.07 15.39
N PHE A 133 -2.74 10.50 15.46
CA PHE A 133 -3.36 11.09 16.63
C PHE A 133 -4.15 10.01 17.39
N PHE A 134 -3.55 9.47 18.45
CA PHE A 134 -4.15 8.41 19.28
C PHE A 134 -3.92 8.68 20.76
N ALA A 135 -4.86 8.27 21.59
CA ALA A 135 -4.60 8.07 23.02
C ALA A 135 -3.72 6.83 23.22
N GLU A 136 -2.79 6.88 24.18
CA GLU A 136 -1.77 5.85 24.42
C GLU A 136 -2.36 4.42 24.60
N SER A 137 -3.61 4.32 25.07
CA SER A 137 -4.32 3.08 25.37
C SER A 137 -4.88 2.29 24.18
N GLU A 138 -5.06 2.90 23.00
CA GLU A 138 -5.65 2.26 21.80
C GLU A 138 -4.64 2.06 20.66
N ALA A 139 -3.40 2.52 20.86
CA ALA A 139 -2.36 2.60 19.84
C ALA A 139 -1.76 1.27 19.32
N PRO A 140 -1.70 0.13 20.04
CA PRO A 140 -0.76 -0.94 19.65
C PRO A 140 -0.94 -1.53 18.24
N PRO A 141 -2.15 -1.91 17.77
CA PRO A 141 -2.31 -2.52 16.45
C PRO A 141 -2.03 -1.53 15.31
N VAL A 142 -2.44 -0.27 15.49
CA VAL A 142 -2.22 0.80 14.50
C VAL A 142 -0.75 1.19 14.47
N ARG A 143 -0.11 1.28 15.64
CA ARG A 143 1.32 1.55 15.77
C ARG A 143 2.14 0.51 15.03
N ASP A 144 1.85 -0.77 15.25
CA ASP A 144 2.54 -1.87 14.57
C ASP A 144 2.30 -1.84 13.05
N LEU A 145 1.09 -1.45 12.59
CA LEU A 145 0.84 -1.26 11.17
C LEU A 145 1.71 -0.13 10.61
N LEU A 146 1.65 1.07 11.19
CA LEU A 146 2.36 2.23 10.66
C LEU A 146 3.88 2.11 10.79
N ASP A 147 4.38 1.47 11.86
CA ASP A 147 5.83 1.19 12.04
C ASP A 147 6.36 0.32 10.90
N ARG A 148 5.55 -0.61 10.37
CA ARG A 148 5.95 -1.40 9.19
C ARG A 148 6.15 -0.53 7.95
N TYR A 149 5.31 0.49 7.73
CA TYR A 149 5.49 1.41 6.60
C TYR A 149 6.76 2.25 6.74
N ALA A 150 6.99 2.81 7.94
CA ALA A 150 8.19 3.57 8.24
C ALA A 150 9.46 2.70 8.14
N PHE A 151 9.37 1.43 8.54
CA PHE A 151 10.49 0.49 8.48
C PHE A 151 10.89 0.13 7.05
N GLU A 152 9.92 -0.10 6.16
CA GLU A 152 10.19 -0.47 4.76
C GLU A 152 10.86 0.65 3.97
N ASN A 153 10.56 1.91 4.27
CA ASN A 153 11.24 3.06 3.65
C ASN A 153 11.52 4.18 4.66
N ARG A 154 12.56 3.98 5.48
CA ARG A 154 13.00 4.94 6.51
C ARG A 154 13.56 6.26 5.96
N GLU A 155 13.88 6.33 4.67
CA GLU A 155 14.42 7.54 4.06
C GLU A 155 13.31 8.52 3.64
N ARG A 156 12.14 7.99 3.25
CA ARG A 156 11.03 8.79 2.73
C ARG A 156 9.80 8.80 3.63
N VAL A 157 9.64 7.84 4.55
CA VAL A 157 8.46 7.73 5.40
C VAL A 157 8.82 8.08 6.84
N GLU A 158 8.31 9.22 7.30
CA GLU A 158 8.44 9.66 8.68
C GLU A 158 7.15 9.37 9.45
N LEU A 159 7.27 8.76 10.63
CA LEU A 159 6.13 8.39 11.46
C LEU A 159 6.21 9.11 12.80
N THR A 160 5.19 9.92 13.08
CA THR A 160 5.04 10.64 14.35
C THR A 160 3.73 10.25 15.03
N PHE A 161 3.81 9.88 16.30
CA PHE A 161 2.62 9.69 17.15
C PHE A 161 2.48 10.91 18.04
N VAL A 162 1.29 11.51 18.02
CA VAL A 162 0.98 12.70 18.81
C VAL A 162 -0.23 12.39 19.66
N GLU A 163 -0.13 12.56 20.97
CA GLU A 163 -1.31 12.50 21.82
C GLU A 163 -2.16 13.74 21.59
N PRO A 164 -3.49 13.58 21.40
CA PRO A 164 -4.34 14.73 21.11
C PRO A 164 -4.28 15.83 22.18
N ASN A 165 -4.04 15.47 23.43
CA ASN A 165 -3.99 16.42 24.54
C ASN A 165 -2.68 17.23 24.59
N ASP A 166 -1.61 16.77 23.95
CA ASP A 166 -0.28 17.40 23.99
C ASP A 166 -0.15 18.55 22.99
N ALA A 167 -0.93 18.52 21.90
CA ALA A 167 -0.85 19.48 20.81
C ALA A 167 -2.23 20.02 20.35
N PRO A 168 -2.99 20.69 21.24
CA PRO A 168 -4.34 21.17 20.92
C PRO A 168 -4.37 22.18 19.75
N GLY A 169 -3.34 23.02 19.59
CA GLY A 169 -3.27 23.99 18.49
C GLY A 169 -3.14 23.33 17.11
N MET A 170 -2.45 22.18 17.01
CA MET A 170 -2.32 21.43 15.76
C MET A 170 -3.64 20.79 15.35
N ILE A 171 -4.43 20.32 16.32
CA ILE A 171 -5.76 19.75 16.10
C ILE A 171 -6.74 20.80 15.55
N GLU A 172 -6.70 22.01 16.12
CA GLU A 172 -7.56 23.11 15.71
C GLU A 172 -7.23 23.58 14.29
N GLU A 173 -5.94 23.69 13.94
CA GLU A 173 -5.49 24.00 12.57
C GLU A 173 -5.92 22.95 11.55
N LEU A 174 -5.86 21.67 11.93
CA LEU A 174 -6.28 20.55 11.08
C LEU A 174 -7.80 20.36 11.04
N GLY A 175 -8.57 21.09 11.85
CA GLY A 175 -10.02 20.99 11.92
C GLY A 175 -10.54 19.62 12.39
N LEU A 176 -9.77 18.89 13.20
CA LEU A 176 -10.14 17.56 13.68
C LEU A 176 -11.15 17.68 14.82
N GLY A 177 -12.31 17.03 14.67
CA GLY A 177 -13.37 17.05 15.68
C GLY A 177 -13.08 16.13 16.87
N THR A 178 -13.77 16.35 17.98
CA THR A 178 -13.72 15.47 19.16
C THR A 178 -14.17 14.04 18.85
N GLU A 179 -15.09 13.85 17.89
CA GLU A 179 -15.53 12.52 17.44
C GLU A 179 -14.46 11.78 16.63
N ASP A 180 -13.66 12.51 15.85
CA ASP A 180 -12.57 11.92 15.05
C ASP A 180 -11.45 11.47 15.98
N LEU A 181 -11.06 12.33 16.92
CA LEU A 181 -10.02 12.04 17.91
C LEU A 181 -10.40 10.90 18.86
N ALA A 182 -11.69 10.74 19.17
CA ALA A 182 -12.19 9.64 19.99
C ALA A 182 -12.02 8.26 19.32
N ARG A 183 -11.94 8.19 17.99
CA ARG A 183 -11.71 6.95 17.22
C ARG A 183 -10.24 6.78 16.81
N GLY A 184 -9.40 7.78 17.12
CA GLY A 184 -8.07 7.92 16.56
C GLY A 184 -8.11 8.40 15.11
N VAL A 185 -7.06 9.10 14.69
CA VAL A 185 -6.95 9.66 13.34
C VAL A 185 -5.53 9.47 12.83
N VAL A 186 -5.38 9.04 11.58
CA VAL A 186 -4.09 9.03 10.89
C VAL A 186 -4.13 10.03 9.76
N ARG A 187 -3.23 11.01 9.80
CA ARG A 187 -3.01 11.96 8.71
C ARG A 187 -1.76 11.56 7.94
N ILE A 188 -1.88 11.44 6.63
CA ILE A 188 -0.77 11.19 5.71
C ILE A 188 -0.60 12.44 4.87
N ALA A 189 0.59 13.06 4.91
CA ALA A 189 0.90 14.27 4.20
C ALA A 189 2.16 14.10 3.34
N LEU A 190 2.16 14.70 2.16
CA LEU A 190 3.34 14.83 1.31
C LEU A 190 4.07 16.14 1.59
N ALA A 191 5.36 16.17 1.26
CA ALA A 191 6.13 17.41 1.21
C ALA A 191 5.54 18.48 0.27
N SER A 192 4.72 18.09 -0.71
CA SER A 192 3.99 19.01 -1.60
C SER A 192 2.87 19.81 -0.91
N GLY A 193 2.50 19.45 0.32
CA GLY A 193 1.39 20.05 1.06
C GLY A 193 0.05 19.32 0.89
N GLU A 194 -0.04 18.35 -0.02
CA GLU A 194 -1.21 17.48 -0.13
C GLU A 194 -1.30 16.55 1.09
N ALA A 195 -2.49 16.41 1.66
CA ALA A 195 -2.71 15.53 2.79
C ALA A 195 -4.08 14.85 2.73
N THR A 196 -4.15 13.64 3.28
CA THR A 196 -5.39 12.89 3.48
C THR A 196 -5.47 12.37 4.91
N THR A 197 -6.68 12.31 5.42
CA THR A 197 -6.98 11.85 6.78
C THR A 197 -7.74 10.53 6.71
N LEU A 198 -7.41 9.61 7.61
CA LEU A 198 -7.97 8.27 7.68
C LEU A 198 -8.47 7.97 9.10
N THR A 199 -9.65 7.37 9.16
CA THR A 199 -10.27 6.82 10.38
C THR A 199 -10.34 5.29 10.35
N GLU A 200 -9.87 4.65 9.28
CA GLU A 200 -9.75 3.20 9.14
C GLU A 200 -8.26 2.81 9.08
N PHE A 201 -7.85 1.89 9.95
CA PHE A 201 -6.43 1.54 10.17
C PHE A 201 -6.09 0.15 9.63
N THR A 202 -6.44 -0.12 8.37
CA THR A 202 -6.08 -1.35 7.67
C THR A 202 -4.96 -1.08 6.66
N GLU A 203 -4.16 -2.11 6.33
CA GLU A 203 -3.12 -1.96 5.30
C GLU A 203 -3.73 -1.48 3.97
N SER A 204 -4.88 -2.04 3.59
CA SER A 204 -5.63 -1.65 2.40
C SER A 204 -6.02 -0.17 2.42
N ALA A 205 -6.57 0.34 3.53
CA ALA A 205 -6.97 1.74 3.64
C ALA A 205 -5.76 2.68 3.52
N VAL A 206 -4.68 2.40 4.27
CA VAL A 206 -3.45 3.21 4.26
C VAL A 206 -2.76 3.18 2.89
N THR A 207 -2.61 2.00 2.29
CA THR A 207 -1.97 1.85 0.97
C THR A 207 -2.77 2.54 -0.13
N ASN A 208 -4.09 2.40 -0.12
CA ASN A 208 -4.94 3.07 -1.11
C ASN A 208 -4.87 4.59 -0.96
N ALA A 209 -4.92 5.10 0.28
CA ALA A 209 -4.80 6.52 0.55
C ALA A 209 -3.44 7.08 0.10
N LEU A 210 -2.35 6.37 0.42
CA LEU A 210 -1.01 6.74 -0.02
C LEU A 210 -0.89 6.70 -1.55
N GLN A 211 -1.44 5.67 -2.20
CA GLN A 211 -1.44 5.59 -3.66
C GLN A 211 -2.22 6.74 -4.30
N LYS A 212 -3.35 7.15 -3.69
CA LYS A 212 -4.14 8.29 -4.16
C LYS A 212 -3.40 9.62 -4.00
N LEU A 213 -2.63 9.76 -2.93
CA LEU A 213 -1.86 10.97 -2.64
C LEU A 213 -0.62 11.08 -3.54
N VAL A 214 0.09 9.96 -3.75
CA VAL A 214 1.34 9.90 -4.52
C VAL A 214 1.11 9.92 -6.03
N LYS A 215 -0.01 9.34 -6.50
CA LYS A 215 -0.46 9.56 -7.88
C LYS A 215 -0.96 11.00 -7.96
N SER A 216 0.00 11.90 -8.15
CA SER A 216 -0.21 13.31 -8.39
C SER A 216 -1.37 13.54 -9.35
N LYS A 217 -2.19 14.53 -9.02
CA LYS A 217 -3.34 15.06 -9.76
C LYS A 217 -2.95 15.71 -11.11
N ASP A 218 -1.92 15.23 -11.78
CA ASP A 218 -1.31 15.90 -12.95
C ASP A 218 -2.21 15.87 -14.20
N LYS A 219 -3.46 15.42 -14.06
CA LYS A 219 -4.36 15.06 -15.16
C LYS A 219 -5.79 15.41 -14.79
N THR A 220 -6.21 16.59 -15.22
CA THR A 220 -7.57 17.08 -15.07
C THR A 220 -8.45 16.54 -16.20
N ILE A 221 -9.62 16.01 -15.86
CA ILE A 221 -10.67 15.66 -16.82
C ILE A 221 -11.68 16.80 -16.83
N TYR A 222 -11.76 17.49 -17.97
CA TYR A 222 -12.63 18.64 -18.13
C TYR A 222 -13.98 18.23 -18.72
N PHE A 223 -15.08 18.60 -18.05
CA PHE A 223 -16.44 18.47 -18.57
C PHE A 223 -16.85 19.79 -19.23
N LEU A 224 -17.20 19.75 -20.51
CA LEU A 224 -17.65 20.96 -21.22
C LEU A 224 -18.97 21.47 -20.65
N THR A 225 -19.05 22.79 -20.56
CA THR A 225 -20.26 23.52 -20.21
C THR A 225 -20.50 24.66 -21.22
N GLY A 226 -21.76 25.07 -21.36
CA GLY A 226 -22.19 26.19 -22.21
C GLY A 226 -23.20 25.82 -23.30
N HIS A 227 -23.32 24.53 -23.62
CA HIS A 227 -24.17 24.01 -24.70
C HIS A 227 -25.31 23.12 -24.18
N ASN A 228 -25.68 23.36 -22.91
CA ASN A 228 -26.70 22.64 -22.16
C ASN A 228 -26.36 21.14 -22.01
N GLU A 229 -25.08 20.88 -21.75
CA GLU A 229 -24.58 19.58 -21.34
C GLU A 229 -25.12 19.16 -19.98
N ARG A 230 -25.01 17.86 -19.73
CA ARG A 230 -25.33 17.24 -18.45
C ARG A 230 -24.28 17.68 -17.42
N THR A 231 -24.69 18.45 -16.43
CA THR A 231 -23.77 19.04 -15.45
C THR A 231 -23.18 17.99 -14.51
N ILE A 232 -21.98 18.31 -14.00
CA ILE A 232 -21.35 17.66 -12.85
C ILE A 232 -21.45 18.54 -11.59
N GLU A 233 -21.80 19.81 -11.74
CA GLU A 233 -21.92 20.75 -10.63
C GLU A 233 -23.25 20.52 -9.89
N PRO A 234 -23.23 20.45 -8.55
CA PRO A 234 -24.41 20.21 -7.76
C PRO A 234 -25.47 21.30 -7.98
N GLY A 235 -26.69 20.88 -8.28
CA GLY A 235 -27.83 21.77 -8.44
C GLY A 235 -28.43 22.22 -7.10
N PRO A 236 -29.46 23.09 -7.13
CA PRO A 236 -30.19 23.52 -5.93
C PRO A 236 -30.78 22.35 -5.13
N ASP A 237 -31.19 21.29 -5.83
CA ASP A 237 -31.79 20.08 -5.26
C ASP A 237 -30.73 19.10 -4.70
N ASP A 238 -29.45 19.28 -5.03
CA ASP A 238 -28.33 18.48 -4.53
C ASP A 238 -27.72 19.08 -3.24
N GLN A 239 -28.29 20.18 -2.72
CA GLN A 239 -27.85 20.78 -1.45
C GLN A 239 -28.14 19.84 -0.29
N ALA A 240 -27.24 19.87 0.71
CA ALA A 240 -27.38 19.05 1.92
C ALA A 240 -28.77 19.23 2.54
N GLU A 241 -29.52 18.13 2.66
CA GLU A 241 -30.77 18.16 3.41
C GLU A 241 -30.50 18.71 4.82
N PRO A 242 -31.35 19.62 5.34
CA PRO A 242 -31.17 20.15 6.67
C PRO A 242 -31.07 19.00 7.68
N PRO A 243 -30.22 19.13 8.73
CA PRO A 243 -30.04 18.07 9.70
C PRO A 243 -31.39 17.70 10.33
N MET A 244 -31.84 16.48 10.04
CA MET A 244 -33.05 15.92 10.63
C MET A 244 -32.74 15.43 12.05
N PRO A 245 -33.63 15.64 13.04
CA PRO A 245 -33.42 15.14 14.39
C PRO A 245 -33.20 13.62 14.39
N GLY A 246 -32.10 13.17 14.99
CA GLY A 246 -31.76 11.76 15.13
C GLY A 246 -31.20 11.07 13.87
N HIS A 247 -30.94 11.81 12.79
CA HIS A 247 -30.30 11.27 11.59
C HIS A 247 -29.00 12.04 11.30
N PRO A 248 -27.87 11.35 11.07
CA PRO A 248 -26.66 12.03 10.63
C PRO A 248 -26.93 12.69 9.26
N PRO A 249 -26.41 13.91 9.01
CA PRO A 249 -26.57 14.58 7.73
C PRO A 249 -26.02 13.69 6.61
N ALA A 250 -26.74 13.62 5.49
CA ALA A 250 -26.26 12.89 4.32
C ALA A 250 -24.89 13.46 3.89
N PRO A 251 -23.94 12.61 3.48
CA PRO A 251 -22.63 13.08 3.02
C PRO A 251 -22.82 14.03 1.84
N LYS A 252 -22.18 15.20 1.89
CA LYS A 252 -22.14 16.14 0.75
C LYS A 252 -21.54 15.42 -0.45
N SER A 253 -22.32 15.18 -1.50
CA SER A 253 -21.76 14.77 -2.78
C SER A 253 -21.02 15.97 -3.37
N ALA A 254 -19.76 15.80 -3.74
CA ALA A 254 -18.98 16.86 -4.38
C ALA A 254 -19.56 17.26 -5.76
N HIS A 255 -20.32 16.35 -6.37
CA HIS A 255 -20.91 16.50 -7.71
C HIS A 255 -22.43 16.23 -7.72
N ALA A 256 -23.07 16.59 -8.83
CA ALA A 256 -24.52 16.43 -9.05
C ALA A 256 -25.01 14.97 -8.94
N THR A 257 -26.18 14.76 -8.31
CA THR A 257 -26.71 13.40 -8.09
C THR A 257 -27.93 13.06 -8.94
N GLY A 258 -28.48 14.04 -9.64
CA GLY A 258 -29.68 13.88 -10.47
C GLY A 258 -29.55 12.81 -11.56
N PRO A 259 -30.66 12.17 -11.97
CA PRO A 259 -30.66 11.12 -13.01
C PRO A 259 -30.16 11.62 -14.37
N ASP A 260 -30.23 12.94 -14.55
CA ASP A 260 -29.87 13.68 -15.74
C ASP A 260 -28.47 14.32 -15.63
N SER A 261 -27.62 13.86 -14.70
CA SER A 261 -26.28 14.39 -14.43
C SER A 261 -25.17 13.40 -14.76
N PHE A 262 -23.94 13.91 -14.85
CA PHE A 262 -22.72 13.08 -14.92
C PHE A 262 -21.96 13.04 -13.59
N GLY A 263 -22.52 13.53 -12.48
CA GLY A 263 -21.76 13.67 -11.23
C GLY A 263 -21.29 12.34 -10.65
N ARG A 264 -22.07 11.25 -10.77
CA ARG A 264 -21.59 9.90 -10.39
C ARG A 264 -20.38 9.43 -11.20
N ALA A 265 -20.30 9.82 -12.47
CA ALA A 265 -19.14 9.52 -13.30
C ALA A 265 -17.95 10.38 -12.87
N ALA A 266 -18.18 11.65 -12.53
CA ALA A 266 -17.15 12.52 -11.95
C ALA A 266 -16.61 11.96 -10.62
N ASP A 267 -17.48 11.53 -9.71
CA ASP A 267 -17.09 10.89 -8.45
C ASP A 267 -16.26 9.62 -8.69
N ALA A 268 -16.64 8.81 -9.68
CA ALA A 268 -15.86 7.64 -10.06
C ALA A 268 -14.46 8.01 -10.58
N LEU A 269 -14.34 9.09 -11.36
CA LEU A 269 -13.05 9.59 -11.84
C LEU A 269 -12.20 10.14 -10.68
N VAL A 270 -12.79 10.87 -9.73
CA VAL A 270 -12.11 11.35 -8.52
C VAL A 270 -11.63 10.18 -7.67
N ASN A 271 -12.45 9.13 -7.54
CA ASN A 271 -12.06 7.91 -6.84
C ASN A 271 -10.88 7.18 -7.49
N GLU A 272 -10.73 7.34 -8.81
CA GLU A 272 -9.61 6.85 -9.62
C GLU A 272 -8.46 7.85 -9.73
N THR A 273 -8.36 8.83 -8.82
CA THR A 273 -7.25 9.81 -8.70
C THR A 273 -7.18 10.90 -9.75
N TYR A 274 -8.23 11.11 -10.55
CA TYR A 274 -8.30 12.23 -11.48
C TYR A 274 -8.90 13.47 -10.81
N GLU A 275 -8.43 14.66 -11.19
CA GLU A 275 -9.21 15.89 -10.95
C GLU A 275 -10.29 16.04 -12.00
N VAL A 276 -11.43 16.58 -11.59
CA VAL A 276 -12.56 16.82 -12.49
C VAL A 276 -12.95 18.28 -12.37
N ALA A 277 -13.07 18.97 -13.51
CA ALA A 277 -13.41 20.38 -13.56
C ALA A 277 -14.35 20.69 -14.71
N SER A 278 -15.16 21.75 -14.57
CA SER A 278 -15.97 22.29 -15.66
C SER A 278 -15.12 23.16 -16.59
N LEU A 279 -15.33 23.06 -17.90
CA LEU A 279 -14.64 23.86 -18.92
C LEU A 279 -15.64 24.60 -19.80
N LEU A 280 -15.62 25.93 -19.70
CA LEU A 280 -16.38 26.82 -20.57
C LEU A 280 -15.46 27.44 -21.61
N LEU A 281 -15.51 26.92 -22.84
CA LEU A 281 -14.65 27.37 -23.95
C LEU A 281 -14.92 28.82 -24.37
N ALA A 282 -16.13 29.31 -24.17
CA ALA A 282 -16.48 30.72 -24.39
C ALA A 282 -15.62 31.69 -23.55
N THR A 283 -15.15 31.24 -22.38
CA THR A 283 -14.30 32.04 -21.47
C THR A 283 -12.82 31.72 -21.65
N GLN A 284 -12.45 30.43 -21.70
CA GLN A 284 -11.04 30.01 -21.70
C GLN A 284 -10.38 29.95 -23.09
N SER A 285 -11.15 30.12 -24.18
CA SER A 285 -10.69 30.20 -25.59
C SER A 285 -9.95 28.97 -26.16
N ASP A 286 -9.27 28.16 -25.36
CA ASP A 286 -8.67 26.87 -25.72
C ASP A 286 -8.82 25.87 -24.57
N VAL A 287 -8.54 24.60 -24.83
CA VAL A 287 -8.47 23.56 -23.81
C VAL A 287 -7.14 23.68 -23.06
N PRO A 288 -7.14 23.72 -21.71
CA PRO A 288 -5.92 23.76 -20.89
C PRO A 288 -4.91 22.65 -21.21
N GLU A 289 -3.62 22.91 -20.96
CA GLU A 289 -2.53 21.96 -21.28
C GLU A 289 -2.46 20.76 -20.31
N ASP A 290 -2.96 20.92 -19.08
CA ASP A 290 -3.10 19.87 -18.06
C ASP A 290 -4.29 18.91 -18.32
N ALA A 291 -5.09 19.19 -19.36
CA ALA A 291 -6.25 18.39 -19.71
C ALA A 291 -5.84 16.98 -20.19
N ALA A 292 -6.15 15.98 -19.38
CA ALA A 292 -5.96 14.57 -19.75
C ALA A 292 -7.07 14.06 -20.67
N ALA A 293 -8.29 14.54 -20.46
CA ALA A 293 -9.43 14.27 -21.33
C ALA A 293 -10.43 15.43 -21.28
N VAL A 294 -11.16 15.62 -22.38
CA VAL A 294 -12.34 16.49 -22.43
C VAL A 294 -13.58 15.64 -22.66
N VAL A 295 -14.61 15.87 -21.85
CA VAL A 295 -15.89 15.17 -21.87
C VAL A 295 -16.96 16.12 -22.38
N ILE A 296 -17.63 15.74 -23.46
CA ILE A 296 -18.81 16.42 -24.00
C ILE A 296 -20.04 15.56 -23.69
N ALA A 297 -20.83 15.99 -22.70
CA ALA A 297 -21.91 15.20 -22.14
C ALA A 297 -23.28 15.69 -22.63
N GLY A 298 -23.74 15.17 -23.76
CA GLY A 298 -25.09 15.41 -24.29
C GLY A 298 -25.36 16.86 -24.71
N PRO A 299 -24.54 17.49 -25.58
CA PRO A 299 -24.75 18.87 -25.97
C PRO A 299 -26.03 19.00 -26.79
N THR A 300 -26.88 19.98 -26.44
CA THR A 300 -28.15 20.20 -27.16
C THR A 300 -28.16 21.50 -27.97
N ARG A 301 -27.17 22.38 -27.76
CA ARG A 301 -26.95 23.59 -28.55
C ARG A 301 -25.76 23.45 -29.50
N PRO A 302 -25.74 24.20 -30.61
CA PRO A 302 -24.58 24.24 -31.50
C PRO A 302 -23.41 24.99 -30.83
N PHE A 303 -22.21 24.45 -31.03
CA PHE A 303 -20.93 25.07 -30.72
C PHE A 303 -20.59 26.18 -31.71
N LEU A 304 -19.86 27.18 -31.26
CA LEU A 304 -19.27 28.21 -32.11
C LEU A 304 -18.08 27.65 -32.88
N ASP A 305 -17.76 28.25 -34.03
CA ASP A 305 -16.64 27.82 -34.88
C ASP A 305 -15.30 27.87 -34.13
N GLY A 306 -15.11 28.88 -33.26
CA GLY A 306 -13.91 28.99 -32.42
C GLY A 306 -13.76 27.86 -31.41
N GLU A 307 -14.87 27.38 -30.82
CA GLU A 307 -14.88 26.28 -29.87
C GLU A 307 -14.57 24.95 -30.55
N LEU A 308 -15.18 24.72 -31.72
CA LEU A 308 -14.87 23.54 -32.55
C LEU A 308 -13.40 23.53 -32.98
N ALA A 309 -12.83 24.69 -33.31
CA ALA A 309 -11.42 24.83 -33.65
C ALA A 309 -10.51 24.54 -32.45
N ALA A 310 -10.86 24.99 -31.24
CA ALA A 310 -10.12 24.68 -30.02
C ALA A 310 -10.12 23.16 -29.73
N LEU A 311 -11.29 22.53 -29.79
CA LEU A 311 -11.41 21.08 -29.62
C LEU A 311 -10.65 20.29 -30.68
N ALA A 312 -10.66 20.76 -31.93
CA ALA A 312 -9.87 20.16 -33.00
C ALA A 312 -8.37 20.25 -32.69
N ARG A 313 -7.84 21.42 -32.31
CA ARG A 313 -6.43 21.59 -31.93
C ARG A 313 -6.04 20.69 -30.78
N TYR A 314 -6.87 20.58 -29.74
CA TYR A 314 -6.63 19.71 -28.59
C TYR A 314 -6.47 18.23 -29.02
N VAL A 315 -7.37 17.73 -29.86
CA VAL A 315 -7.27 16.35 -30.37
C VAL A 315 -6.07 16.18 -31.32
N GLU A 316 -5.71 17.22 -32.07
CA GLU A 316 -4.53 17.20 -32.95
C GLU A 316 -3.21 17.11 -32.19
N ARG A 317 -3.13 17.71 -31.00
CA ARG A 317 -2.00 17.56 -30.07
C ARG A 317 -1.94 16.19 -29.39
N GLY A 318 -2.92 15.32 -29.62
CA GLY A 318 -3.00 13.97 -29.03
C GLY A 318 -3.90 13.87 -27.81
N GLY A 319 -4.66 14.91 -27.48
CA GLY A 319 -5.62 14.92 -26.38
C GLY A 319 -6.76 13.92 -26.58
N ALA A 320 -7.29 13.40 -25.46
CA ALA A 320 -8.40 12.45 -25.47
C ALA A 320 -9.76 13.18 -25.40
N LEU A 321 -10.68 12.84 -26.30
CA LEU A 321 -12.03 13.40 -26.35
C LEU A 321 -13.08 12.30 -26.19
N PHE A 322 -13.93 12.43 -25.18
CA PHE A 322 -15.12 11.59 -25.00
C PHE A 322 -16.37 12.41 -25.36
N VAL A 323 -17.22 11.87 -26.23
CA VAL A 323 -18.42 12.56 -26.69
C VAL A 323 -19.62 11.62 -26.56
N ALA A 324 -20.58 12.00 -25.72
CA ALA A 324 -21.89 11.39 -25.64
C ALA A 324 -22.90 12.34 -26.28
N VAL A 325 -23.60 11.91 -27.34
CA VAL A 325 -24.59 12.75 -28.04
C VAL A 325 -25.94 12.04 -28.02
N ASP A 326 -26.98 12.76 -27.61
CA ASP A 326 -28.34 12.23 -27.65
C ASP A 326 -28.84 12.09 -29.10
N PRO A 327 -29.60 11.04 -29.46
CA PRO A 327 -30.02 10.78 -30.84
C PRO A 327 -30.83 11.89 -31.51
N ARG A 328 -31.45 12.77 -30.71
CA ARG A 328 -32.32 13.87 -31.17
C ARG A 328 -31.74 15.25 -30.86
N ALA A 329 -30.48 15.33 -30.42
CA ALA A 329 -29.87 16.59 -30.04
C ALA A 329 -29.59 17.46 -31.29
N GLN A 330 -29.92 18.75 -31.23
CA GLN A 330 -29.61 19.71 -32.29
C GLN A 330 -28.21 20.31 -32.07
N THR A 331 -27.18 19.49 -32.29
CA THR A 331 -25.77 19.90 -32.13
C THR A 331 -24.99 19.80 -33.43
N ASN A 332 -23.98 20.65 -33.59
CA ASN A 332 -23.03 20.66 -34.70
C ASN A 332 -21.67 20.03 -34.34
N VAL A 333 -21.61 19.12 -33.37
CA VAL A 333 -20.36 18.40 -33.02
C VAL A 333 -19.98 17.32 -34.06
N TYR A 334 -20.94 16.90 -34.90
CA TYR A 334 -20.73 15.82 -35.87
C TYR A 334 -19.64 16.09 -36.93
N PRO A 335 -19.48 17.30 -37.51
CA PRO A 335 -18.39 17.62 -38.42
C PRO A 335 -17.01 17.40 -37.79
N LEU A 336 -16.81 17.78 -36.52
CA LEU A 336 -15.58 17.50 -35.77
C LEU A 336 -15.31 15.99 -35.73
N LEU A 337 -16.32 15.19 -35.34
CA LEU A 337 -16.20 13.73 -35.28
C LEU A 337 -15.94 13.07 -36.65
N GLN A 338 -16.53 13.60 -37.72
CA GLN A 338 -16.29 13.12 -39.08
C GLN A 338 -14.87 13.43 -39.55
N GLY A 339 -14.35 14.63 -39.24
CA GLY A 339 -12.96 15.01 -39.49
C GLY A 339 -11.98 14.06 -38.80
N LEU A 340 -12.25 13.70 -37.55
CA LEU A 340 -11.44 12.75 -36.78
C LEU A 340 -11.48 11.32 -37.34
N ARG A 341 -12.64 10.87 -37.86
CA ARG A 341 -12.80 9.54 -38.48
C ARG A 341 -12.07 9.36 -39.81
N ARG A 342 -11.84 10.43 -40.57
CA ARG A 342 -11.20 10.37 -41.89
C ARG A 342 -9.69 10.21 -41.84
N ARG A 343 -9.07 10.33 -40.67
CA ARG A 343 -7.65 9.97 -40.50
C ARG A 343 -7.49 8.46 -40.67
N PRO A 344 -6.58 7.98 -41.54
CA PRO A 344 -6.45 6.56 -41.82
C PRO A 344 -5.98 5.83 -40.55
N ARG A 345 -6.94 5.26 -39.81
CA ARG A 345 -6.64 4.18 -38.87
C ARG A 345 -5.91 3.11 -39.67
N ARG A 346 -4.63 2.85 -39.34
CA ARG A 346 -3.83 1.78 -39.95
C ARG A 346 -4.70 0.53 -40.02
N ARG A 347 -5.09 0.17 -41.25
CA ARG A 347 -6.15 -0.81 -41.55
C ARG A 347 -5.79 -2.19 -40.98
N ARG A 348 -6.54 -2.68 -39.99
CA ARG A 348 -6.74 -4.14 -39.85
C ARG A 348 -7.99 -4.53 -40.64
N ARG A 349 -7.79 -5.46 -41.57
CA ARG A 349 -8.73 -5.90 -42.60
C ARG A 349 -10.08 -6.36 -42.02
N ARG A 350 -11.17 -5.86 -42.61
CA ARG A 350 -12.52 -6.41 -42.50
C ARG A 350 -12.60 -7.79 -43.17
N ARG A 351 -13.38 -8.71 -42.60
CA ARG A 351 -14.03 -9.79 -43.35
C ARG A 351 -15.55 -9.65 -43.26
N SER A 352 -16.16 -9.81 -44.43
CA SER A 352 -17.58 -9.72 -44.74
C SER A 352 -18.34 -10.96 -44.26
N GLY A 353 -19.62 -10.79 -43.93
CA GLY A 353 -20.56 -11.87 -43.64
C GLY A 353 -21.94 -11.31 -43.28
N ALA A 354 -22.86 -11.39 -44.23
CA ALA A 354 -24.26 -11.00 -44.12
C ALA A 354 -25.11 -12.12 -43.49
N ARG A 355 -26.14 -11.78 -42.70
CA ARG A 355 -27.54 -12.26 -42.89
C ARG A 355 -28.51 -11.80 -41.79
N ASP A 356 -29.65 -11.37 -42.30
CA ASP A 356 -31.05 -11.53 -41.90
C ASP A 356 -31.57 -10.98 -40.56
N LEU A 357 -32.45 -10.01 -40.75
CA LEU A 357 -33.38 -9.38 -39.83
C LEU A 357 -34.51 -10.35 -39.42
N ARG A 358 -34.84 -10.36 -38.13
CA ARG A 358 -36.23 -10.57 -37.67
C ARG A 358 -36.57 -9.55 -36.59
N SER A 359 -37.80 -9.09 -36.69
CA SER A 359 -38.43 -7.95 -36.04
C SER A 359 -38.88 -8.21 -34.61
N GLY A 360 -38.80 -7.15 -33.80
CA GLY A 360 -39.60 -6.97 -32.59
C GLY A 360 -38.76 -6.37 -31.47
N ASP A 361 -38.74 -5.03 -31.36
CA ASP A 361 -38.32 -4.32 -30.13
C ASP A 361 -38.95 -2.92 -30.06
N ASP A 362 -39.26 -2.52 -28.83
CA ASP A 362 -39.94 -1.31 -28.36
C ASP A 362 -39.05 -0.04 -28.51
N PRO A 363 -39.53 1.09 -29.07
CA PRO A 363 -38.71 2.24 -29.46
C PRO A 363 -38.06 3.06 -28.32
N ALA A 364 -38.32 2.77 -27.05
CA ALA A 364 -37.80 3.56 -25.92
C ALA A 364 -36.58 2.96 -25.19
N ARG A 365 -36.20 1.70 -25.47
CA ARG A 365 -35.01 1.06 -24.88
C ARG A 365 -34.39 0.04 -25.85
N PRO A 366 -33.38 0.40 -26.65
CA PRO A 366 -32.69 -0.60 -27.45
C PRO A 366 -31.84 -1.48 -26.52
N GLY A 367 -32.21 -2.76 -26.42
CA GLY A 367 -31.36 -3.76 -25.77
C GLY A 367 -30.04 -3.88 -26.53
N ILE A 368 -28.93 -3.53 -25.89
CA ILE A 368 -27.59 -3.69 -26.49
C ILE A 368 -27.27 -5.20 -26.51
N ARG A 369 -27.47 -5.85 -27.67
CA ARG A 369 -26.80 -7.12 -27.95
C ARG A 369 -25.31 -6.84 -28.11
N ARG A 370 -24.48 -7.47 -27.27
CA ARG A 370 -23.01 -7.39 -27.32
C ARG A 370 -22.51 -7.79 -28.72
N ASP A 371 -21.91 -6.85 -29.45
CA ASP A 371 -21.13 -7.14 -30.66
C ASP A 371 -19.79 -7.76 -30.22
N PRO A 372 -19.45 -9.00 -30.63
CA PRO A 372 -18.21 -9.67 -30.22
C PRO A 372 -16.92 -9.05 -30.78
N ARG A 373 -16.99 -7.94 -31.52
CA ARG A 373 -15.85 -7.41 -32.28
C ARG A 373 -14.92 -6.46 -31.52
N ASP A 374 -15.28 -6.03 -30.32
CA ASP A 374 -14.52 -5.03 -29.55
C ASP A 374 -14.16 -5.50 -28.13
N HIS A 375 -13.37 -6.57 -28.01
CA HIS A 375 -12.63 -6.86 -26.78
C HIS A 375 -11.11 -6.86 -27.03
N PRO A 376 -10.32 -6.07 -26.29
CA PRO A 376 -8.94 -6.45 -26.03
C PRO A 376 -8.97 -7.74 -25.19
N ARG A 377 -8.24 -8.77 -25.62
CA ARG A 377 -8.18 -10.06 -24.91
C ARG A 377 -7.69 -9.82 -23.47
N PRO A 378 -8.33 -10.38 -22.44
CA PRO A 378 -7.69 -10.45 -21.13
C PRO A 378 -6.45 -11.35 -21.22
N ALA A 379 -5.36 -10.93 -20.58
CA ALA A 379 -4.17 -11.75 -20.42
C ALA A 379 -4.58 -13.07 -19.74
N ARG A 380 -4.09 -14.20 -20.29
CA ARG A 380 -4.36 -15.53 -19.75
C ARG A 380 -3.84 -15.64 -18.32
N ALA A 381 -4.75 -15.77 -17.35
CA ALA A 381 -4.42 -16.34 -16.05
C ALA A 381 -4.08 -17.83 -16.25
N HIS A 382 -2.95 -18.27 -15.72
CA HIS A 382 -2.59 -19.68 -15.61
C HIS A 382 -3.58 -20.37 -14.65
N ALA A 383 -4.38 -21.30 -15.17
CA ALA A 383 -5.17 -22.21 -14.35
C ALA A 383 -4.47 -23.59 -14.32
N LEU A 384 -4.26 -24.11 -13.11
CA LEU A 384 -3.84 -25.49 -12.84
C LEU A 384 -4.89 -26.50 -13.35
N PRO A 385 -4.51 -27.75 -13.67
CA PRO A 385 -5.43 -28.74 -14.21
C PRO A 385 -6.23 -29.47 -13.12
N ASP A 386 -7.56 -29.48 -13.26
CA ASP A 386 -8.50 -30.30 -12.48
C ASP A 386 -8.58 -31.74 -13.01
N GLY A 387 -8.63 -32.71 -12.09
CA GLY A 387 -8.81 -34.14 -12.34
C GLY A 387 -10.26 -34.55 -12.64
N PRO A 388 -10.50 -35.81 -13.07
CA PRO A 388 -11.76 -36.20 -13.70
C PRO A 388 -12.82 -36.65 -12.68
N GLN A 389 -13.97 -35.97 -12.65
CA GLN A 389 -15.17 -36.48 -11.95
C GLN A 389 -16.07 -37.32 -12.87
N ARG A 390 -16.44 -38.48 -12.35
CA ARG A 390 -17.29 -39.51 -12.96
C ARG A 390 -18.76 -39.10 -13.05
N ARG A 391 -19.39 -39.59 -14.11
CA ARG A 391 -20.81 -39.53 -14.44
C ARG A 391 -21.69 -40.27 -13.43
N ALA A 392 -22.89 -39.74 -13.18
CA ALA A 392 -24.08 -40.55 -12.92
C ALA A 392 -25.32 -39.87 -13.54
N ARG A 393 -25.97 -40.58 -14.46
CA ARG A 393 -27.28 -40.29 -15.06
C ARG A 393 -28.35 -40.94 -14.20
N THR A 394 -29.50 -40.28 -13.94
CA THR A 394 -30.83 -40.93 -14.12
C THR A 394 -32.03 -39.96 -14.11
N ARG A 395 -32.77 -39.99 -15.22
CA ARG A 395 -34.25 -40.04 -15.46
C ARG A 395 -35.27 -39.22 -14.64
N LEU A 396 -35.93 -38.30 -15.36
CA LEU A 396 -37.36 -38.29 -15.76
C LEU A 396 -38.44 -38.83 -14.79
N GLY A 397 -39.44 -37.98 -14.50
CA GLY A 397 -40.77 -38.40 -14.04
C GLY A 397 -41.73 -37.25 -13.72
N ARG A 398 -42.81 -37.12 -14.50
CA ARG A 398 -43.94 -36.17 -14.38
C ARG A 398 -44.83 -36.43 -13.15
N GLY A 399 -45.48 -35.38 -12.65
CA GLY A 399 -46.95 -35.34 -12.55
C GLY A 399 -47.63 -35.24 -11.17
N LEU A 400 -48.30 -34.09 -10.98
CA LEU A 400 -49.67 -33.89 -10.46
C LEU A 400 -50.01 -33.91 -8.95
N HIS A 401 -50.86 -32.91 -8.63
CA HIS A 401 -51.85 -32.76 -7.55
C HIS A 401 -51.42 -32.35 -6.12
N GLY A 402 -51.86 -31.15 -5.72
CA GLY A 402 -52.20 -30.81 -4.32
C GLY A 402 -53.58 -31.39 -3.92
N PRO A 403 -54.09 -31.18 -2.68
CA PRO A 403 -54.21 -29.85 -2.06
C PRO A 403 -53.84 -29.74 -0.56
N ARG A 404 -53.88 -28.47 -0.13
CA ARG A 404 -53.69 -27.77 1.17
C ARG A 404 -54.47 -28.34 2.39
N PRO A 405 -54.53 -27.64 3.55
CA PRO A 405 -53.49 -27.10 4.47
C PRO A 405 -53.79 -27.53 5.94
N HIS A 406 -52.95 -27.20 6.93
CA HIS A 406 -53.40 -26.78 8.28
C HIS A 406 -52.23 -26.20 9.09
N GLU A 407 -52.51 -25.09 9.78
CA GLU A 407 -51.63 -24.29 10.64
C GLU A 407 -51.07 -25.06 11.86
N PRO A 408 -49.96 -24.59 12.47
CA PRO A 408 -49.63 -24.92 13.86
C PRO A 408 -49.91 -23.73 14.79
N GLY A 409 -50.82 -23.95 15.74
CA GLY A 409 -51.01 -23.11 16.91
C GLY A 409 -50.27 -23.68 18.14
N LEU A 410 -49.49 -22.80 18.76
CA LEU A 410 -49.35 -22.61 20.22
C LEU A 410 -48.66 -23.66 21.10
N VAL A 411 -47.55 -23.18 21.68
CA VAL A 411 -47.27 -23.07 23.13
C VAL A 411 -46.99 -24.35 23.93
N GLY A 412 -45.76 -24.41 24.44
CA GLY A 412 -45.57 -24.35 25.90
C GLY A 412 -45.09 -25.61 26.61
N GLY A 413 -43.94 -25.47 27.30
CA GLY A 413 -43.90 -25.84 28.71
C GLY A 413 -43.25 -27.18 29.09
N ALA A 414 -41.97 -27.06 29.45
CA ALA A 414 -41.45 -27.37 30.79
C ALA A 414 -41.27 -28.84 31.27
N ARG A 415 -40.09 -29.02 31.90
CA ARG A 415 -39.66 -30.06 32.87
C ARG A 415 -39.37 -31.44 32.25
N SER A 416 -38.23 -32.07 32.51
CA SER A 416 -37.88 -32.56 33.85
C SER A 416 -36.41 -33.00 33.94
N ARG A 417 -35.85 -32.83 35.13
CA ARG A 417 -34.57 -33.37 35.61
C ARG A 417 -34.54 -34.90 35.54
N CYS A 418 -33.36 -35.48 35.36
CA CYS A 418 -32.95 -36.64 36.15
C CYS A 418 -31.42 -36.74 36.26
N LEU A 419 -30.98 -36.90 37.50
CA LEU A 419 -29.63 -37.24 37.96
C LEU A 419 -29.26 -38.68 37.56
N ALA A 420 -27.96 -38.96 37.37
CA ALA A 420 -27.18 -39.77 38.31
C ALA A 420 -25.93 -40.40 37.65
N ARG A 421 -24.79 -40.29 38.36
CA ARG A 421 -23.69 -41.28 38.54
C ARG A 421 -22.92 -41.72 37.27
N GLU A 422 -21.62 -42.04 37.27
CA GLU A 422 -20.64 -42.34 38.31
C GLU A 422 -19.22 -42.31 37.69
N ARG A 423 -18.32 -41.59 38.37
CA ARG A 423 -16.89 -41.88 38.66
C ARG A 423 -15.81 -42.24 37.60
N PRO A 424 -14.52 -41.98 37.93
CA PRO A 424 -13.41 -41.82 37.00
C PRO A 424 -12.43 -43.01 36.97
N ARG A 425 -11.54 -43.05 35.97
CA ARG A 425 -10.30 -43.83 36.03
C ARG A 425 -9.06 -42.98 35.74
N ARG A 426 -8.09 -43.18 36.62
CA ARG A 426 -6.74 -42.60 36.68
C ARG A 426 -5.80 -43.15 35.61
N ALA A 427 -4.77 -42.33 35.34
CA ALA A 427 -3.35 -42.64 35.15
C ALA A 427 -2.92 -43.50 33.95
N ARG A 428 -2.15 -42.85 33.07
CA ARG A 428 -0.71 -43.08 32.95
C ARG A 428 0.02 -41.78 32.68
#